data_AF-A0A0H2UTB2-F1
#
_entry.id   AF-A0A0H2UTB2-F1
#
_cell.length_a   1.000
_cell.length_b   1.000
_cell.length_c   1.000
_cell.angle_alpha   90.00
_cell.angle_beta   90.00
_cell.angle_gamma   90.00
#
_symmetry.space_group_name_H-M   'P 1'
#
loop_
_entity.id
_entity.type
_entity.pdbx_description
1 polymer ?
#
loop_
_entity_poly.entity_id
_entity_poly.type
_entity_poly.pdbx_seq_one_letter_code
_entity_poly.pdbx_strand_id
1 'polypeptide(L)'
;MMVIYSMALFYATIFINSWVIFAKVSAIKLSWKRVSVIGISFVIANMIFDKVILIDQLFFIIVSLLSAPKKKLFEHMFNGFFTILIVELLFRVIGSFFLPAVLGFSIGQINNNLKLLELCYLFVLPIFYLFSYIFSIDLSLIRFISEDKMKKWVFWMNTAMFSYYFFAHFLVTVQSGFLALYFQYRSILVFI
;
A
#
# COMPACT_ATOMS: atom_id res chain seq x y z
N MET A 1 -5.79 20.97 -15.74
CA MET A 1 -5.18 21.61 -14.55
C MET A 1 -5.80 21.09 -13.25
N MET A 2 -7.12 21.20 -13.04
CA MET A 2 -7.80 20.71 -11.81
C MET A 2 -7.62 19.19 -11.52
N VAL A 3 -7.62 18.34 -12.56
CA VAL A 3 -7.40 16.89 -12.43
C VAL A 3 -5.98 16.52 -11.96
N ILE A 4 -4.98 17.28 -12.40
CA ILE A 4 -3.57 17.08 -12.03
C ILE A 4 -3.38 17.41 -10.54
N TYR A 5 -4.02 18.49 -10.06
CA TYR A 5 -3.99 18.83 -8.64
C TYR A 5 -4.67 17.77 -7.77
N SER A 6 -5.83 17.23 -8.19
CA SER A 6 -6.48 16.16 -7.42
C SER A 6 -5.66 14.88 -7.38
N MET A 7 -4.97 14.52 -8.47
CA MET A 7 -4.06 13.36 -8.47
C MET A 7 -2.84 13.59 -7.59
N ALA A 8 -2.24 14.78 -7.63
CA ALA A 8 -1.10 15.11 -6.78
C ALA A 8 -1.46 15.07 -5.28
N LEU A 9 -2.65 15.57 -4.91
CA LEU A 9 -3.17 15.50 -3.55
C LEU A 9 -3.42 14.05 -3.11
N PHE A 10 -4.00 13.23 -3.99
CA PHE A 10 -4.21 11.82 -3.74
C PHE A 10 -2.90 11.08 -3.43
N TYR A 11 -1.87 11.25 -4.28
CA TYR A 11 -0.56 10.64 -4.04
C TYR A 11 0.16 11.21 -2.83
N ALA A 12 -0.04 12.50 -2.51
CA ALA A 12 0.49 13.10 -1.28
C ALA A 12 -0.13 12.45 -0.04
N THR A 13 -1.44 12.17 -0.05
CA THR A 13 -2.13 11.47 1.03
C THR A 13 -1.59 10.05 1.20
N ILE A 14 -1.42 9.31 0.10
CA ILE A 14 -0.78 7.98 0.12
C ILE A 14 0.62 8.06 0.73
N PHE A 15 1.43 9.04 0.30
CA PHE A 15 2.78 9.24 0.82
C PHE A 15 2.79 9.48 2.32
N ILE A 16 1.91 10.36 2.84
CA ILE A 16 1.85 10.67 4.27
C ILE A 16 1.54 9.39 5.08
N ASN A 17 0.53 8.63 4.66
CA ASN A 17 0.16 7.37 5.31
C ASN A 17 1.33 6.39 5.33
N SER A 18 1.91 6.13 4.15
CA SER A 18 3.02 5.20 3.99
C SER A 18 4.26 5.67 4.75
N TRP A 19 4.58 6.96 4.74
CA TRP A 19 5.74 7.52 5.43
C TRP A 19 5.65 7.36 6.96
N VAL A 20 4.48 7.63 7.55
CA VAL A 20 4.28 7.50 9.00
C VAL A 20 4.49 6.05 9.45
N ILE A 21 3.96 5.09 8.69
CA ILE A 21 4.14 3.66 8.98
C ILE A 21 5.59 3.25 8.74
N PHE A 22 6.19 3.67 7.62
CA PHE A 22 7.58 3.39 7.28
C PHE A 22 8.55 3.90 8.33
N ALA A 23 8.37 5.13 8.83
CA ALA A 23 9.23 5.73 9.84
C ALA A 23 9.19 4.94 11.16
N LYS A 24 8.01 4.41 11.53
CA LYS A 24 7.85 3.55 12.71
C LYS A 24 8.53 2.19 12.53
N VAL A 25 8.31 1.53 11.39
CA VAL A 25 8.85 0.18 11.10
C VAL A 25 10.36 0.20 10.91
N SER A 26 10.86 1.15 10.11
CA SER A 26 12.28 1.21 9.74
C SER A 26 13.17 1.85 10.82
N ALA A 27 12.57 2.55 11.79
CA ALA A 27 13.21 3.40 12.79
C ALA A 27 14.12 4.50 12.20
N ILE A 28 13.93 4.83 10.92
CA ILE A 28 14.70 5.87 10.23
C ILE A 28 14.10 7.23 10.60
N LYS A 29 14.90 8.07 11.26
CA LYS A 29 14.55 9.46 11.55
C LYS A 29 15.24 10.36 10.54
N LEU A 30 14.47 10.94 9.61
CA LEU A 30 14.94 11.97 8.69
C LEU A 30 14.50 13.37 9.14
N SER A 31 15.26 14.39 8.75
CA SER A 31 14.85 15.77 8.93
C SER A 31 13.65 16.09 8.04
N TRP A 32 12.77 16.98 8.51
CA TRP A 32 11.58 17.41 7.77
C TRP A 32 11.89 17.84 6.33
N LYS A 33 13.01 18.55 6.12
CA LYS A 33 13.45 18.95 4.77
C LYS A 33 13.68 17.75 3.84
N ARG A 34 14.32 16.69 4.32
CA ARG A 34 14.57 15.47 3.53
C ARG A 34 13.27 14.71 3.28
N VAL A 35 12.38 14.66 4.27
CA VAL A 35 11.05 14.05 4.11
C VAL A 35 10.24 14.76 3.03
N SER A 36 10.24 16.11 3.02
CA SER A 36 9.54 16.88 1.98
C SER A 36 10.09 16.61 0.58
N VAL A 37 11.42 16.53 0.42
CA VAL A 37 12.04 16.19 -0.87
C VAL A 37 11.63 14.78 -1.31
N ILE A 38 11.70 13.80 -0.41
CA ILE A 38 11.26 12.42 -0.69
C ILE A 38 9.77 12.39 -1.08
N GLY A 39 8.91 13.14 -0.39
CA GLY A 39 7.49 13.21 -0.70
C GLY A 39 7.21 13.80 -2.08
N ILE A 40 7.90 14.88 -2.45
CA ILE A 40 7.78 15.46 -3.80
C ILE A 40 8.25 14.44 -4.85
N SER A 41 9.38 13.77 -4.63
CA SER A 41 9.87 12.72 -5.53
C SER A 41 8.89 11.55 -5.65
N PHE A 42 8.22 11.17 -4.57
CA PHE A 42 7.21 10.10 -4.58
C PHE A 42 6.00 10.47 -5.45
N VAL A 43 5.47 11.69 -5.28
CA VAL A 43 4.34 12.18 -6.08
C VAL A 43 4.71 12.23 -7.55
N ILE A 44 5.89 12.77 -7.89
CA ILE A 44 6.36 12.84 -9.28
C ILE A 44 6.54 11.43 -9.87
N ALA A 45 7.16 10.51 -9.12
CA ALA A 45 7.36 9.13 -9.57
C ALA A 45 6.02 8.44 -9.85
N ASN A 46 5.04 8.59 -8.96
CA ASN A 46 3.71 8.01 -9.15
C ASN A 46 2.93 8.64 -10.31
N MET A 47 3.12 9.92 -10.58
CA MET A 47 2.49 10.57 -11.74
C MET A 47 3.09 10.11 -13.08
N ILE A 48 4.37 9.72 -13.11
CA ILE A 48 5.05 9.26 -14.34
C ILE A 48 4.86 7.75 -14.55
N PHE A 49 4.87 6.98 -13.48
CA PHE A 49 4.86 5.52 -13.48
C PHE A 49 3.58 4.94 -12.86
N ASP A 50 2.44 5.61 -13.03
CA ASP A 50 1.13 5.20 -12.49
C ASP A 50 0.74 3.75 -12.83
N LYS A 51 1.23 3.23 -13.96
CA LYS A 51 1.01 1.86 -14.44
C LYS A 51 1.93 0.80 -13.79
N VAL A 52 2.95 1.21 -13.05
CA VAL A 52 3.92 0.29 -12.43
C VAL A 52 3.45 -0.06 -11.02
N ILE A 53 2.85 -1.24 -10.87
CA ILE A 53 2.21 -1.69 -9.62
C ILE A 53 3.17 -1.72 -8.42
N LEU A 54 4.45 -1.99 -8.66
CA LEU A 54 5.45 -2.10 -7.60
C LEU A 54 6.20 -0.78 -7.33
N ILE A 55 5.77 0.34 -7.92
CA ILE A 55 6.51 1.61 -7.83
C ILE A 55 6.63 2.09 -6.38
N ASP A 56 5.57 1.97 -5.60
CA ASP A 56 5.55 2.42 -4.21
C ASP A 56 6.49 1.59 -3.34
N GLN A 57 6.42 0.26 -3.48
CA GLN A 57 7.26 -0.68 -2.74
C GLN A 57 8.73 -0.45 -3.10
N LEU A 58 9.05 -0.36 -4.39
CA LEU A 58 10.42 -0.09 -4.87
C LEU A 58 10.94 1.26 -4.37
N PHE A 59 10.09 2.30 -4.39
CA PHE A 59 10.45 3.62 -3.90
C PHE A 59 10.85 3.58 -2.42
N PHE A 60 10.05 2.96 -1.55
CA PHE A 60 10.37 2.85 -0.14
C PHE A 60 11.58 1.93 0.14
N ILE A 61 11.83 0.91 -0.69
CA ILE A 61 13.06 0.11 -0.62
C ILE A 61 14.29 0.98 -0.92
N ILE A 62 14.25 1.78 -1.98
CA ILE A 62 15.34 2.70 -2.36
C ILE A 62 15.57 3.74 -1.26
N VAL A 63 14.49 4.34 -0.73
CA VAL A 63 14.58 5.30 0.38
C VAL A 63 15.22 4.65 1.62
N SER A 64 14.89 3.39 1.90
CA SER A 64 15.49 2.62 3.00
C SER A 64 16.98 2.39 2.78
N LEU A 65 17.39 2.01 1.57
CA LEU A 65 18.80 1.78 1.19
C LEU A 65 19.63 3.07 1.34
N LEU A 66 19.13 4.19 0.84
CA LEU A 66 19.81 5.49 0.90
C LEU A 66 19.94 6.02 2.33
N SER A 67 18.93 5.78 3.17
CA SER A 67 18.87 6.35 4.52
C SER A 67 19.61 5.50 5.56
N ALA A 68 19.79 4.19 5.32
CA ALA A 68 20.42 3.27 6.26
C ALA A 68 21.28 2.20 5.56
N PRO A 69 22.36 2.59 4.85
CA PRO A 69 23.13 1.69 3.99
C PRO A 69 23.86 0.55 4.72
N LYS A 70 23.92 0.60 6.06
CA LYS A 70 24.54 -0.44 6.90
C LYS A 70 23.63 -1.66 7.15
N LYS A 71 22.34 -1.57 6.81
CA LYS A 71 21.38 -2.68 6.98
C LYS A 71 21.47 -3.68 5.83
N LYS A 72 20.97 -4.90 6.05
CA LYS A 72 20.97 -5.95 5.03
C LYS A 72 19.87 -5.71 4.00
N LEU A 73 20.09 -6.14 2.75
CA LEU A 73 19.12 -5.96 1.66
C LEU A 73 17.72 -6.49 2.01
N PHE A 74 17.63 -7.64 2.69
CA PHE A 74 16.36 -8.24 3.11
C PHE A 74 15.58 -7.36 4.11
N GLU A 75 16.25 -6.58 4.95
CA GLU A 75 15.59 -5.64 5.85
C GLU A 75 15.03 -4.44 5.10
N HIS A 76 15.73 -3.96 4.07
CA HIS A 76 15.24 -2.90 3.19
C HIS A 76 14.02 -3.33 2.40
N MET A 77 14.05 -4.54 1.83
CA MET A 77 12.90 -5.16 1.17
C MET A 77 11.71 -5.26 2.12
N PHE A 78 11.95 -5.76 3.34
CA PHE A 78 10.90 -5.89 4.35
C PHE A 78 10.27 -4.54 4.69
N ASN A 79 11.08 -3.52 4.98
CA ASN A 79 10.57 -2.19 5.33
C ASN A 79 9.69 -1.60 4.21
N GLY A 80 10.09 -1.76 2.95
CA GLY A 80 9.30 -1.26 1.81
C GLY A 80 8.01 -2.06 1.59
N PHE A 81 8.11 -3.39 1.46
CA PHE A 81 6.94 -4.24 1.22
C PHE A 81 5.93 -4.19 2.35
N PHE A 82 6.39 -4.28 3.60
CA PHE A 82 5.53 -4.31 4.77
C PHE A 82 4.76 -3.01 4.95
N THR A 83 5.43 -1.86 4.78
CA THR A 83 4.80 -0.54 4.89
C THR A 83 3.62 -0.42 3.92
N ILE A 84 3.87 -0.67 2.64
CA ILE A 84 2.82 -0.52 1.61
C ILE A 84 1.72 -1.57 1.81
N LEU A 85 2.07 -2.78 2.24
CA LEU A 85 1.12 -3.86 2.43
C LEU A 85 0.14 -3.53 3.56
N ILE A 86 0.63 -2.96 4.67
CA ILE A 86 -0.24 -2.51 5.75
C ILE A 86 -1.17 -1.38 5.28
N VAL A 87 -0.65 -0.39 4.57
CA VAL A 87 -1.48 0.71 4.02
C VAL A 87 -2.56 0.17 3.10
N GLU A 88 -2.22 -0.73 2.17
CA GLU A 88 -3.17 -1.35 1.25
C GLU A 88 -4.22 -2.20 1.97
N LEU A 89 -3.81 -3.02 2.94
CA LEU A 89 -4.75 -3.85 3.69
C LEU A 89 -5.73 -2.98 4.47
N LEU A 90 -5.25 -1.94 5.15
CA LEU A 90 -6.11 -0.99 5.84
C LEU A 90 -7.06 -0.29 4.87
N PHE A 91 -6.54 0.21 3.75
CA PHE A 91 -7.37 0.80 2.71
C PHE A 91 -8.47 -0.17 2.22
N ARG A 92 -8.15 -1.44 2.00
CA ARG A 92 -9.14 -2.46 1.58
C ARG A 92 -10.17 -2.75 2.66
N VAL A 93 -9.78 -2.82 3.93
CA VAL A 93 -10.71 -2.95 5.06
C VAL A 93 -11.63 -1.73 5.12
N ILE A 94 -11.09 -0.53 4.91
CA ILE A 94 -11.86 0.71 4.92
C ILE A 94 -12.86 0.76 3.76
N GLY A 95 -12.38 0.52 2.55
CA GLY A 95 -13.20 0.59 1.33
C GLY A 95 -14.21 -0.56 1.19
N SER A 96 -13.87 -1.77 1.67
CA SER A 96 -14.75 -2.94 1.54
C SER A 96 -15.71 -3.12 2.71
N PHE A 97 -15.35 -2.61 3.91
CA PHE A 97 -16.13 -2.84 5.11
C PHE A 97 -16.57 -1.53 5.78
N PHE A 98 -15.63 -0.63 6.11
CA PHE A 98 -15.96 0.56 6.91
C PHE A 98 -16.88 1.55 6.19
N LEU A 99 -16.52 2.01 4.98
CA LEU A 99 -17.37 2.95 4.23
C LEU A 99 -18.73 2.34 3.87
N PRO A 100 -18.81 1.09 3.37
CA PRO A 100 -20.11 0.47 3.12
C PRO A 100 -20.96 0.32 4.38
N ALA A 101 -20.38 -0.07 5.52
CA ALA A 101 -21.13 -0.29 6.75
C ALA A 101 -21.57 1.01 7.44
N VAL A 102 -20.74 2.06 7.41
CA VAL A 102 -21.00 3.31 8.14
C VAL A 102 -21.74 4.34 7.28
N LEU A 103 -21.36 4.46 6.00
CA LEU A 103 -21.88 5.49 5.08
C LEU A 103 -22.82 4.92 4.02
N GLY A 104 -22.98 3.60 3.93
CA GLY A 104 -23.91 2.96 2.99
C GLY A 104 -23.46 2.96 1.52
N PHE A 105 -22.20 3.31 1.24
CA PHE A 105 -21.67 3.30 -0.14
C PHE A 105 -21.42 1.89 -0.64
N SER A 106 -21.71 1.61 -1.91
CA SER A 106 -21.32 0.34 -2.52
C SER A 106 -19.84 0.34 -2.91
N ILE A 107 -19.24 -0.86 -2.94
CA ILE A 107 -17.83 -1.04 -3.36
C ILE A 107 -17.59 -0.46 -4.77
N GLY A 108 -18.57 -0.64 -5.68
CA GLY A 108 -18.51 -0.09 -7.03
C GLY A 108 -18.54 1.44 -7.08
N GLN A 109 -19.24 2.10 -6.16
CA GLN A 109 -19.25 3.57 -6.08
C GLN A 109 -17.91 4.11 -5.54
N ILE A 110 -17.32 3.42 -4.57
CA ILE A 110 -16.03 3.80 -3.97
C ILE A 110 -14.92 3.69 -5.03
N ASN A 111 -14.85 2.56 -5.74
CA ASN A 111 -13.79 2.32 -6.74
C ASN A 111 -13.86 3.25 -7.95
N ASN A 112 -15.05 3.75 -8.30
CA ASN A 112 -15.23 4.63 -9.46
C ASN A 112 -15.15 6.13 -9.11
N ASN A 113 -14.96 6.49 -7.84
CA ASN A 113 -14.93 7.88 -7.40
C ASN A 113 -13.64 8.22 -6.65
N LEU A 114 -12.79 9.02 -7.27
CA LEU A 114 -11.49 9.42 -6.73
C LEU A 114 -11.58 10.13 -5.36
N LYS A 115 -12.67 10.85 -5.09
CA LYS A 115 -12.88 11.51 -3.78
C LYS A 115 -13.20 10.50 -2.68
N LEU A 116 -13.95 9.45 -2.99
CA LEU A 116 -14.24 8.38 -2.03
C LEU A 116 -12.99 7.53 -1.78
N LEU A 117 -12.19 7.29 -2.81
CA LEU A 117 -10.87 6.68 -2.69
C LEU A 117 -9.94 7.50 -1.79
N GLU A 118 -9.85 8.81 -2.00
CA GLU A 118 -9.08 9.72 -1.14
C GLU A 118 -9.57 9.68 0.31
N LEU A 119 -10.89 9.66 0.52
CA LEU A 119 -11.49 9.53 1.85
C LEU A 119 -11.07 8.23 2.54
N CYS A 120 -11.04 7.10 1.83
CA CYS A 120 -10.53 5.84 2.37
C CYS A 120 -9.08 5.97 2.83
N TYR A 121 -8.23 6.62 2.03
CA TYR A 121 -6.83 6.85 2.40
C TYR A 121 -6.68 7.82 3.58
N LEU A 122 -7.53 8.83 3.72
CA LEU A 122 -7.52 9.71 4.90
C LEU A 122 -7.82 8.94 6.20
N PHE A 123 -8.64 7.90 6.13
CA PHE A 123 -8.97 7.05 7.28
C PHE A 123 -7.91 5.99 7.61
N VAL A 124 -6.92 5.75 6.74
CA VAL A 124 -5.88 4.74 6.97
C VAL A 124 -5.14 4.97 8.28
N LEU A 125 -4.62 6.18 8.52
CA LEU A 125 -3.89 6.48 9.75
C LEU A 125 -4.78 6.42 11.01
N PRO A 126 -5.96 7.06 11.06
CA PRO A 126 -6.89 6.91 12.18
C PRO A 126 -7.17 5.45 12.54
N ILE A 127 -7.46 4.62 11.54
CA ILE A 127 -7.78 3.21 11.76
C ILE A 127 -6.54 2.39 12.13
N PHE A 128 -5.38 2.73 11.58
CA PHE A 128 -4.12 2.15 12.00
C PHE A 128 -3.84 2.39 13.49
N TYR A 129 -4.04 3.62 13.98
CA TYR A 129 -3.87 3.94 15.39
C TYR A 129 -4.91 3.25 16.27
N LEU A 130 -6.16 3.18 15.81
CA LEU A 130 -7.22 2.45 16.50
C LEU A 130 -6.87 0.96 16.64
N PHE A 131 -6.46 0.30 15.55
CA PHE A 131 -6.04 -1.09 15.59
C PHE A 131 -4.79 -1.29 16.44
N SER A 132 -3.81 -0.40 16.33
CA SER A 132 -2.61 -0.46 17.17
C SER A 132 -2.95 -0.37 18.64
N TYR A 133 -3.95 0.43 19.01
CA TYR A 133 -4.44 0.55 20.39
C TYR A 133 -5.21 -0.69 20.84
N ILE A 134 -6.19 -1.15 20.06
CA ILE A 134 -7.04 -2.32 20.40
C ILE A 134 -6.20 -3.60 20.53
N PHE A 135 -5.31 -3.82 19.57
CA PHE A 135 -4.50 -5.04 19.52
C PHE A 135 -3.13 -4.89 20.19
N SER A 136 -2.85 -3.73 20.80
CA SER A 136 -1.54 -3.42 21.40
C SER A 136 -0.37 -3.74 20.46
N ILE A 137 -0.51 -3.41 19.17
CA ILE A 137 0.51 -3.70 18.15
C ILE A 137 1.67 -2.73 18.36
N ASP A 138 2.77 -3.24 18.90
CA ASP A 138 4.00 -2.48 19.02
C ASP A 138 4.90 -2.72 17.80
N LEU A 139 4.86 -1.77 16.86
CA LEU A 139 5.71 -1.76 15.68
C LEU A 139 7.19 -1.53 16.03
N SER A 140 7.49 -1.07 17.24
CA SER A 140 8.87 -0.97 17.70
C SER A 140 9.49 -2.35 17.93
N LEU A 141 8.68 -3.40 18.16
CA LEU A 141 9.16 -4.78 18.26
C LEU A 141 9.64 -5.33 16.91
N ILE A 142 9.02 -4.87 15.81
CA ILE A 142 9.44 -5.18 14.43
C ILE A 142 10.87 -4.69 14.17
N ARG A 143 11.39 -3.73 14.94
CA ARG A 143 12.78 -3.29 14.86
C ARG A 143 13.80 -4.37 15.25
N PHE A 144 13.42 -5.32 16.11
CA PHE A 144 14.30 -6.42 16.54
C PHE A 144 14.44 -7.54 15.50
N ILE A 145 13.78 -7.38 14.35
CA ILE A 145 13.92 -8.25 13.19
C ILE A 145 15.38 -8.35 12.68
N SER A 146 16.24 -7.38 13.00
CA SER A 146 17.67 -7.43 12.66
C SER A 146 18.46 -8.50 13.45
N GLU A 147 17.88 -9.15 14.46
CA GLU A 147 18.53 -10.24 15.17
C GLU A 147 18.73 -11.46 14.26
N ASP A 148 19.94 -12.05 14.32
CA ASP A 148 20.39 -13.09 13.39
C ASP A 148 19.48 -14.33 13.33
N LYS A 149 18.71 -14.60 14.39
CA LYS A 149 17.73 -15.69 14.47
C LYS A 149 16.47 -15.45 13.61
N MET A 150 16.13 -14.20 13.34
CA MET A 150 14.90 -13.81 12.61
C MET A 150 15.09 -13.70 11.10
N LYS A 151 16.33 -13.70 10.59
CA LYS A 151 16.63 -13.55 9.15
C LYS A 151 15.85 -14.49 8.23
N LYS A 152 15.78 -15.77 8.61
CA LYS A 152 15.08 -16.79 7.80
C LYS A 152 13.57 -16.51 7.76
N TRP A 153 13.01 -16.01 8.85
CA TRP A 153 11.60 -15.62 8.94
C TRP A 153 11.30 -14.37 8.11
N VAL A 154 12.17 -13.36 8.14
CA VAL A 154 12.05 -12.15 7.28
C VAL A 154 12.10 -12.51 5.80
N PHE A 155 13.00 -13.42 5.43
CA PHE A 155 13.10 -13.90 4.06
C PHE A 155 11.76 -14.50 3.61
N TRP A 156 11.20 -15.43 4.38
CA TRP A 156 9.90 -16.03 4.08
C TRP A 156 8.77 -15.01 4.05
N MET A 157 8.79 -14.02 4.94
CA MET A 157 7.78 -12.98 4.97
C MET A 157 7.88 -12.05 3.75
N ASN A 158 9.08 -11.69 3.33
CA ASN A 158 9.29 -10.96 2.06
C ASN A 158 8.80 -11.77 0.86
N THR A 159 9.09 -13.07 0.82
CA THR A 159 8.56 -13.96 -0.22
C THR A 159 7.04 -13.98 -0.20
N ALA A 160 6.42 -14.13 0.97
CA ALA A 160 4.96 -14.13 1.10
C ALA A 160 4.34 -12.79 0.66
N MET A 161 4.92 -11.65 1.05
CA MET A 161 4.46 -10.33 0.63
C MET A 161 4.61 -10.14 -0.88
N PHE A 162 5.74 -10.52 -1.45
CA PHE A 162 5.95 -10.49 -2.90
C PHE A 162 4.94 -11.39 -3.63
N SER A 163 4.73 -12.61 -3.16
CA SER A 163 3.72 -13.52 -3.69
C SER A 163 2.32 -12.93 -3.58
N TYR A 164 1.96 -12.28 -2.46
CA TYR A 164 0.69 -11.59 -2.31
C TYR A 164 0.49 -10.53 -3.38
N TYR A 165 1.48 -9.66 -3.62
CA TYR A 165 1.38 -8.64 -4.67
C TYR A 165 1.26 -9.25 -6.06
N PHE A 166 2.05 -10.30 -6.32
CA PHE A 166 1.99 -11.02 -7.58
C PHE A 166 0.61 -11.66 -7.81
N PHE A 167 0.04 -12.33 -6.80
CA PHE A 167 -1.27 -12.98 -6.88
C PHE A 167 -2.42 -11.97 -6.93
N ALA A 168 -2.39 -10.92 -6.11
CA ALA A 168 -3.41 -9.87 -6.13
C ALA A 168 -3.45 -9.20 -7.51
N HIS A 169 -2.29 -8.94 -8.10
CA HIS A 169 -2.20 -8.37 -9.44
C HIS A 169 -2.63 -9.35 -10.53
N PHE A 170 -2.17 -10.61 -10.46
CA PHE A 170 -2.60 -11.67 -11.38
C PHE A 170 -4.11 -11.85 -11.34
N LEU A 171 -4.72 -11.85 -10.16
CA LEU A 171 -6.17 -11.92 -10.00
C LEU A 171 -6.86 -10.70 -10.60
N VAL A 172 -6.42 -9.47 -10.31
CA VAL A 172 -7.07 -8.27 -10.90
C VAL A 172 -6.97 -8.26 -12.44
N THR A 173 -5.84 -8.69 -12.99
CA THR A 173 -5.61 -8.75 -14.45
C THR A 173 -6.38 -9.89 -15.11
N VAL A 174 -6.46 -11.05 -14.46
CA VAL A 174 -7.22 -12.20 -14.97
C VAL A 174 -8.72 -12.01 -14.79
N GLN A 175 -9.16 -11.39 -13.69
CA GLN A 175 -10.57 -11.14 -13.42
C GLN A 175 -11.16 -10.13 -14.42
N SER A 176 -10.40 -9.13 -14.88
CA SER A 176 -10.88 -8.25 -15.95
C SER A 176 -11.06 -8.97 -17.31
N GLY A 177 -10.20 -9.93 -17.65
CA GLY A 177 -10.34 -10.73 -18.88
C GLY A 177 -11.34 -11.89 -18.76
N PHE A 178 -11.35 -12.60 -17.64
CA PHE A 178 -12.20 -13.78 -17.40
C PHE A 178 -13.63 -13.41 -17.08
N LEU A 179 -13.89 -12.26 -16.42
CA LEU A 179 -15.24 -11.75 -16.21
C LEU A 179 -15.83 -11.24 -17.53
N ALA A 180 -15.02 -10.64 -18.41
CA ALA A 180 -15.42 -10.29 -19.78
C ALA A 180 -15.75 -11.54 -20.61
N LEU A 181 -14.91 -12.58 -20.58
CA LEU A 181 -15.19 -13.88 -21.22
C LEU A 181 -16.42 -14.56 -20.60
N TYR A 182 -16.57 -14.56 -19.27
CA TYR A 182 -17.71 -15.14 -18.57
C TYR A 182 -19.03 -14.46 -18.96
N PHE A 183 -19.07 -13.13 -19.06
CA PHE A 183 -20.25 -12.42 -19.56
C PHE A 183 -20.49 -12.65 -21.07
N GLN A 184 -19.43 -12.79 -21.88
CA GLN A 184 -19.53 -13.05 -23.31
C GLN A 184 -20.03 -14.46 -23.65
N TYR A 185 -19.69 -15.48 -22.85
CA TYR A 185 -20.12 -16.86 -23.06
C TYR A 185 -21.42 -17.21 -22.33
N ARG A 186 -21.85 -16.44 -21.32
CA ARG A 186 -23.12 -16.67 -20.62
C ARG A 186 -24.35 -16.43 -21.52
N SER A 187 -24.26 -15.54 -22.51
CA SER A 187 -25.33 -15.36 -23.51
C SER A 187 -25.45 -16.52 -24.51
N ILE A 188 -24.40 -17.36 -24.65
CA ILE A 188 -24.42 -18.55 -25.52
C ILE A 188 -24.98 -19.77 -24.75
N LEU A 189 -24.72 -19.87 -23.45
CA LEU A 189 -25.12 -21.00 -22.61
C LEU A 189 -26.56 -20.93 -22.04
N VAL A 190 -27.30 -19.85 -22.28
CA VAL A 190 -28.73 -19.73 -21.91
C VAL A 190 -29.66 -20.16 -23.06
N PHE A 191 -29.11 -20.47 -24.24
CA PHE A 191 -29.86 -20.89 -25.43
C PHE A 191 -29.59 -22.34 -25.89
N ILE A 192 -28.98 -23.18 -25.04
CA ILE A 192 -28.90 -24.64 -25.23
C ILE A 192 -29.57 -25.30 -24.02
#